data_AF-A0A0K2ZEF8-F1
#
_entry.id   AF-A0A0K2ZEF8-F1
#
_cell.length_a   1.000
_cell.length_b   1.000
_cell.length_c   1.000
_cell.angle_alpha   90.00
_cell.angle_beta   90.00
_cell.angle_gamma   90.00
#
_symmetry.space_group_name_H-M   'P 1'
#
loop_
_entity.id
_entity.type
_entity.pdbx_description
1 polymer ?
#
loop_
_entity_poly.entity_id
_entity_poly.type
_entity_poly.pdbx_seq_one_letter_code
_entity_poly.pdbx_strand_id
1 'polypeptide(L)'
;MRMIYRTALMLLTGVVLTGCGNAENEVTQVGEVNLAGCEIPAGTKRADAEAIRCGDGEKAGADRKKGDDAPQPMNAPAVPDAEVIESALAAEVAKSDGASEYKDARKSVEADLTGDGKPEVVLLYTLEGQGGSNGAGSYLAAFQREEGGQLHLIGTTSVAGLGVAAQGLRVEDGTAHVTLLVPGPDDPDCCPSVEEDAMYVLHGNKWLQVQAQP
;
A
#
# COMPACT_ATOMS: atom_id res chain seq x y z
N MET A 1 44.12 -35.62 -27.79
CA MET A 1 45.22 -35.33 -26.84
C MET A 1 44.64 -35.26 -25.45
N ARG A 2 45.18 -36.07 -24.53
CA ARG A 2 44.85 -36.14 -23.10
C ARG A 2 45.82 -35.24 -22.33
N MET A 3 45.33 -34.54 -21.31
CA MET A 3 46.02 -34.04 -20.09
C MET A 3 44.86 -33.55 -19.20
N ILE A 4 44.43 -34.13 -18.09
CA ILE A 4 45.05 -34.77 -16.92
C ILE A 4 46.10 -33.89 -16.23
N TYR A 5 45.64 -33.09 -15.27
CA TYR A 5 46.33 -32.68 -14.04
C TYR A 5 45.35 -32.99 -12.90
N ARG A 6 45.46 -34.06 -12.11
CA ARG A 6 46.44 -34.44 -11.08
C ARG A 6 46.60 -33.43 -9.92
N THR A 7 45.86 -33.76 -8.85
CA THR A 7 46.25 -33.83 -7.43
C THR A 7 46.49 -32.54 -6.63
N ALA A 8 45.64 -32.33 -5.62
CA ALA A 8 46.08 -32.10 -4.25
C ALA A 8 44.98 -32.57 -3.26
N LEU A 9 45.25 -33.71 -2.64
CA LEU A 9 44.58 -34.24 -1.45
C LEU A 9 45.21 -33.55 -0.23
N MET A 10 44.40 -32.94 0.64
CA MET A 10 44.77 -32.61 2.01
C MET A 10 43.66 -33.13 2.93
N LEU A 11 43.99 -34.21 3.62
CA LEU A 11 43.35 -34.69 4.84
C LEU A 11 43.61 -33.69 5.97
N LEU A 12 42.64 -33.46 6.86
CA LEU A 12 42.77 -33.64 8.32
C LEU A 12 41.55 -33.08 9.07
N THR A 13 40.78 -34.01 9.62
CA THR A 13 40.25 -34.06 10.99
C THR A 13 39.78 -32.77 11.66
N GLY A 14 38.51 -32.78 12.04
CA GLY A 14 37.95 -31.91 13.07
C GLY A 14 36.53 -32.31 13.45
N VAL A 15 36.31 -33.55 13.91
CA VAL A 15 35.09 -33.85 14.69
C VAL A 15 35.32 -33.25 16.07
N VAL A 16 34.84 -32.02 16.25
CA VAL A 16 34.76 -31.39 17.57
C VAL A 16 33.57 -32.03 18.28
N LEU A 17 33.84 -33.03 19.12
CA LEU A 17 32.96 -33.38 20.23
C LEU A 17 33.03 -32.23 21.26
N THR A 18 32.29 -31.17 20.98
CA THR A 18 31.74 -30.31 22.04
C THR A 18 30.75 -31.22 22.77
N GLY A 19 31.09 -31.73 23.94
CA GLY A 19 31.28 -30.94 25.15
C GLY A 19 29.97 -31.05 25.90
N CYS A 20 29.96 -31.77 27.02
CA CYS A 20 28.85 -31.78 27.97
C CYS A 20 28.64 -30.35 28.47
N GLY A 21 27.87 -29.57 27.73
CA GLY A 21 27.44 -28.24 28.07
C GLY A 21 26.06 -28.32 28.69
N ASN A 22 25.98 -27.95 29.96
CA ASN A 22 24.77 -27.65 30.75
C ASN A 22 23.44 -27.68 29.96
N ALA A 23 22.81 -28.85 29.89
CA ALA A 23 21.52 -29.08 29.24
C ALA A 23 20.35 -28.30 29.87
N GLU A 24 20.59 -27.60 30.98
CA GLU A 24 19.58 -26.89 31.75
C GLU A 24 19.17 -25.54 31.13
N ASN A 25 19.92 -25.04 30.13
CA ASN A 25 19.63 -23.79 29.43
C ASN A 25 19.59 -23.92 27.90
N GLU A 26 19.61 -25.15 27.37
CA GLU A 26 19.48 -25.37 25.94
C GLU A 26 17.99 -25.29 25.55
N VAL A 27 17.70 -24.39 24.62
CA VAL A 27 16.36 -24.17 24.07
C VAL A 27 16.28 -24.71 22.65
N THR A 28 15.10 -25.17 22.29
CA THR A 28 14.82 -25.78 20.99
C THR A 28 14.95 -24.77 19.84
N GLN A 29 15.41 -25.23 18.68
CA GLN A 29 15.47 -24.46 17.44
C GLN A 29 14.20 -24.65 16.59
N VAL A 30 13.95 -23.74 15.65
CA VAL A 30 12.79 -23.82 14.74
C VAL A 30 12.86 -25.13 13.94
N GLY A 31 11.78 -25.89 13.94
CA GLY A 31 11.70 -27.18 13.24
C GLY A 31 12.29 -28.37 14.00
N GLU A 32 12.75 -28.20 15.25
CA GLU A 32 13.11 -29.34 16.08
C GLU A 32 11.87 -30.13 16.51
N VAL A 33 12.03 -31.45 16.52
CA VAL A 33 10.98 -32.41 16.85
C VAL A 33 11.33 -33.09 18.17
N ASN A 34 10.40 -33.16 19.12
CA ASN A 34 10.65 -33.84 20.40
C ASN A 34 10.60 -35.37 20.29
N LEU A 35 10.85 -36.06 21.41
CA LEU A 35 10.77 -37.52 21.52
C LEU A 35 9.40 -38.11 21.16
N ALA A 36 8.34 -37.30 21.22
CA ALA A 36 7.00 -37.70 20.80
C ALA A 36 6.74 -37.52 19.30
N GLY A 37 7.72 -37.02 18.53
CA GLY A 37 7.59 -36.80 17.08
C GLY A 37 6.86 -35.50 16.72
N CYS A 38 6.75 -34.55 17.65
CA CYS A 38 6.03 -33.29 17.47
C CYS A 38 6.99 -32.13 17.24
N GLU A 39 6.66 -31.24 16.29
CA GLU A 39 7.42 -30.00 16.10
C GLU A 39 7.23 -29.08 17.31
N ILE A 40 8.35 -28.60 17.86
CA ILE A 40 8.38 -27.81 19.09
C ILE A 40 8.62 -26.34 18.75
N PRO A 41 7.86 -25.41 19.37
CA PRO A 41 8.13 -23.99 19.23
C PRO A 41 9.56 -23.65 19.66
N ALA A 42 10.30 -22.93 18.82
CA ALA A 42 11.65 -22.50 19.14
C ALA A 42 11.68 -21.68 20.44
N GLY A 43 12.76 -21.81 21.21
CA GLY A 43 12.89 -21.15 22.51
C GLY A 43 12.33 -21.97 23.68
N THR A 44 11.72 -23.14 23.43
CA THR A 44 11.26 -24.04 24.51
C THR A 44 12.45 -24.75 25.13
N LYS A 45 12.61 -24.71 26.47
CA LYS A 45 13.66 -25.46 27.15
C LYS A 45 13.53 -26.95 26.87
N ARG A 46 14.66 -27.63 26.68
CA ARG A 46 14.63 -29.04 26.24
C ARG A 46 13.86 -29.96 27.20
N ALA A 47 13.95 -29.74 28.51
CA ALA A 47 13.17 -30.49 29.51
C ALA A 47 11.65 -30.29 29.39
N ASP A 48 11.21 -29.08 29.00
CA ASP A 48 9.79 -28.76 28.83
C ASP A 48 9.27 -29.22 27.46
N ALA A 49 10.14 -29.21 26.44
CA ALA A 49 9.84 -29.69 25.08
C ALA A 49 9.47 -31.19 25.06
N GLU A 50 10.11 -32.00 25.91
CA GLU A 50 9.82 -33.44 26.03
C GLU A 50 8.45 -33.73 26.67
N ALA A 51 7.87 -32.77 27.39
CA ALA A 51 6.55 -32.91 28.00
C ALA A 51 5.39 -32.59 27.03
N ILE A 52 5.66 -31.96 25.89
CA ILE A 52 4.65 -31.56 24.91
C ILE A 52 4.16 -32.79 24.13
N ARG A 53 2.85 -33.03 24.12
CA ARG A 53 2.22 -34.08 23.31
C ARG A 53 1.62 -33.50 22.04
N CYS A 54 1.74 -34.22 20.93
CA CYS A 54 1.14 -33.86 19.65
C CYS A 54 -0.38 -33.83 19.81
N GLY A 55 -0.99 -32.64 19.81
CA GLY A 55 -2.44 -32.49 19.74
C GLY A 55 -3.09 -31.49 20.69
N ASP A 56 -2.38 -30.98 21.71
CA ASP A 56 -2.96 -30.00 22.64
C ASP A 56 -2.65 -28.58 22.21
N GLY A 57 -3.36 -28.14 21.17
CA GLY A 57 -3.50 -26.72 20.86
C GLY A 57 -4.27 -26.00 21.98
N GLU A 58 -3.69 -24.89 22.42
CA GLU A 58 -4.35 -23.77 23.10
C GLU A 58 -4.89 -23.99 24.54
N LYS A 59 -4.15 -23.41 25.50
CA LYS A 59 -4.57 -22.62 26.69
C LYS A 59 -3.87 -23.02 27.99
N ALA A 60 -2.89 -22.21 28.39
CA ALA A 60 -2.64 -21.86 29.78
C ALA A 60 -1.98 -20.47 29.84
N GLY A 61 -2.79 -19.43 30.03
CA GLY A 61 -2.31 -18.10 30.38
C GLY A 61 -2.07 -17.98 31.88
N ALA A 62 -1.03 -17.24 32.26
CA ALA A 62 -1.12 -16.01 33.07
C ALA A 62 0.12 -15.77 33.95
N ASP A 63 0.63 -14.53 33.84
CA ASP A 63 1.38 -13.76 34.83
C ASP A 63 2.85 -14.11 35.15
N ARG A 64 3.78 -13.39 34.49
CA ARG A 64 4.67 -12.42 35.18
C ARG A 64 5.34 -11.42 34.22
N LYS A 65 5.45 -10.20 34.76
CA LYS A 65 5.98 -8.96 34.20
C LYS A 65 7.43 -9.00 33.70
N LYS A 66 7.63 -8.19 32.65
CA LYS A 66 8.73 -7.24 32.37
C LYS A 66 10.08 -7.81 31.91
N GLY A 67 10.35 -7.56 30.63
CA GLY A 67 11.65 -7.16 30.11
C GLY A 67 12.40 -8.26 29.36
N ASP A 68 12.39 -8.17 28.03
CA ASP A 68 13.55 -8.24 27.14
C ASP A 68 13.21 -8.98 25.82
N ASP A 69 12.34 -8.37 25.01
CA ASP A 69 12.26 -8.69 23.59
C ASP A 69 13.30 -7.87 22.84
N ALA A 70 14.36 -8.55 22.39
CA ALA A 70 15.20 -8.08 21.31
C ALA A 70 14.41 -8.08 19.98
N PRO A 71 14.75 -7.21 19.02
CA PRO A 71 13.82 -6.78 17.98
C PRO A 71 13.52 -7.88 16.97
N GLN A 72 12.25 -8.30 16.88
CA GLN A 72 11.71 -8.76 15.62
C GLN A 72 11.83 -7.61 14.59
N PRO A 73 12.08 -7.87 13.30
CA PRO A 73 11.92 -6.84 12.28
C PRO A 73 10.45 -6.42 12.28
N MET A 74 10.18 -5.31 12.96
CA MET A 74 8.88 -4.67 13.00
C MET A 74 8.57 -4.27 11.56
N ASN A 75 7.57 -4.90 10.95
CA ASN A 75 6.78 -4.23 9.93
C ASN A 75 6.33 -2.91 10.56
N ALA A 76 6.91 -1.81 10.14
CA ALA A 76 6.44 -0.49 10.55
C ALA A 76 4.94 -0.44 10.21
N PRO A 77 4.07 0.04 11.12
CA PRO A 77 2.68 0.23 10.77
C PRO A 77 2.59 1.18 9.57
N ALA A 78 1.86 0.77 8.53
CA ALA A 78 1.58 1.62 7.38
C ALA A 78 0.90 2.92 7.84
N VAL A 79 1.33 4.05 7.30
CA VAL A 79 0.69 5.35 7.53
C VAL A 79 -0.76 5.25 7.03
N PRO A 80 -1.76 5.74 7.79
CA PRO A 80 -3.15 5.68 7.36
C PRO A 80 -3.35 6.33 5.99
N ASP A 81 -4.15 5.70 5.14
CA ASP A 81 -4.39 6.15 3.76
C ASP A 81 -4.82 7.62 3.69
N ALA A 82 -5.67 8.07 4.62
CA ALA A 82 -6.09 9.46 4.72
C ALA A 82 -4.91 10.43 4.91
N GLU A 83 -3.94 10.08 5.75
CA GLU A 83 -2.77 10.93 6.01
C GLU A 83 -1.84 11.00 4.78
N VAL A 84 -1.71 9.89 4.05
CA VAL A 84 -0.98 9.88 2.78
C VAL A 84 -1.67 10.73 1.73
N ILE A 85 -2.99 10.60 1.58
CA ILE A 85 -3.78 11.39 0.64
C ILE A 85 -3.67 12.88 0.97
N GLU A 86 -3.83 13.26 2.25
CA GLU A 86 -3.68 14.64 2.71
C GLU A 86 -2.28 15.20 2.41
N SER A 87 -1.24 14.41 2.67
CA SER A 87 0.14 14.82 2.40
C SER A 87 0.41 14.99 0.91
N ALA A 88 -0.10 14.09 0.07
CA ALA A 88 0.02 14.19 -1.38
C ALA A 88 -0.73 15.41 -1.93
N LEU A 89 -1.96 15.65 -1.47
CA LEU A 89 -2.73 16.82 -1.89
C LEU A 89 -2.10 18.13 -1.40
N ALA A 90 -1.56 18.19 -0.19
CA ALA A 90 -0.81 19.35 0.27
C ALA A 90 0.39 19.66 -0.64
N ALA A 91 1.07 18.62 -1.13
CA ALA A 91 2.16 18.78 -2.10
C ALA A 91 1.66 19.26 -3.47
N GLU A 92 0.49 18.85 -3.93
CA GLU A 92 -0.14 19.38 -5.15
C GLU A 92 -0.59 20.84 -4.97
N VAL A 93 -1.25 21.17 -3.87
CA VAL A 93 -1.68 22.54 -3.53
C VAL A 93 -0.48 23.49 -3.49
N ALA A 94 0.64 23.06 -2.89
CA ALA A 94 1.86 23.86 -2.81
C ALA A 94 2.46 24.22 -4.20
N LYS A 95 2.11 23.46 -5.26
CA LYS A 95 2.51 23.75 -6.63
C LYS A 95 1.56 24.73 -7.34
N SER A 96 0.36 24.97 -6.80
CA SER A 96 -0.77 25.60 -7.50
C SER A 96 -0.91 27.11 -7.27
N ASP A 97 0.20 27.86 -7.29
CA ASP A 97 0.25 29.34 -7.21
C ASP A 97 -0.80 29.98 -6.27
N GLY A 98 -0.73 29.65 -4.98
CA GLY A 98 -1.58 30.23 -3.94
C GLY A 98 -2.99 29.65 -3.83
N ALA A 99 -3.30 28.59 -4.59
CA ALA A 99 -4.58 27.91 -4.46
C ALA A 99 -4.75 27.22 -3.08
N SER A 100 -6.01 26.96 -2.74
CA SER A 100 -6.39 26.13 -1.60
C SER A 100 -7.39 25.06 -2.03
N GLU A 101 -7.35 23.91 -1.39
CA GLU A 101 -8.30 22.85 -1.68
C GLU A 101 -9.69 23.12 -1.08
N TYR A 102 -10.75 22.93 -1.88
CA TYR A 102 -12.13 22.89 -1.42
C TYR A 102 -12.53 21.45 -1.02
N LYS A 103 -12.29 21.11 0.25
CA LYS A 103 -12.41 19.74 0.76
C LYS A 103 -13.83 19.16 0.75
N ASP A 104 -14.85 19.99 0.90
CA ASP A 104 -16.25 19.52 0.94
C ASP A 104 -16.71 18.92 -0.40
N ALA A 105 -16.07 19.31 -1.51
CA ALA A 105 -16.33 18.76 -2.83
C ALA A 105 -15.53 17.49 -3.15
N ARG A 106 -14.61 17.07 -2.26
CA ARG A 106 -13.73 15.92 -2.52
C ARG A 106 -14.53 14.62 -2.57
N LYS A 107 -14.22 13.78 -3.55
CA LYS A 107 -14.82 12.43 -3.71
C LYS A 107 -13.72 11.41 -3.90
N SER A 108 -13.90 10.24 -3.30
CA SER A 108 -12.99 9.11 -3.43
C SER A 108 -13.73 7.84 -3.81
N VAL A 109 -13.13 7.03 -4.68
CA VAL A 109 -13.64 5.71 -5.06
C VAL A 109 -12.46 4.72 -5.06
N GLU A 110 -12.66 3.54 -4.49
CA GLU A 110 -11.72 2.42 -4.63
C GLU A 110 -12.19 1.51 -5.77
N ALA A 111 -11.31 1.28 -6.76
CA ALA A 111 -11.61 0.44 -7.91
C ALA A 111 -10.32 -0.04 -8.59
N ASP A 112 -10.39 -1.20 -9.25
CA ASP A 112 -9.30 -1.69 -10.09
C ASP A 112 -9.29 -0.91 -11.41
N LEU A 113 -8.36 0.04 -11.55
CA LEU A 113 -8.21 0.85 -12.77
C LEU A 113 -7.28 0.19 -13.79
N THR A 114 -6.39 -0.69 -13.34
CA THR A 114 -5.32 -1.25 -14.18
C THR A 114 -5.62 -2.67 -14.67
N GLY A 115 -6.67 -3.31 -14.13
CA GLY A 115 -7.07 -4.67 -14.44
C GLY A 115 -6.16 -5.73 -13.82
N ASP A 116 -5.36 -5.38 -12.81
CA ASP A 116 -4.41 -6.29 -12.15
C ASP A 116 -5.01 -7.01 -10.94
N GLY A 117 -6.28 -6.73 -10.63
CA GLY A 117 -7.01 -7.27 -9.49
C GLY A 117 -6.72 -6.58 -8.15
N LYS A 118 -5.94 -5.49 -8.13
CA LYS A 118 -5.69 -4.67 -6.95
C LYS A 118 -6.41 -3.32 -7.10
N PRO A 119 -7.15 -2.86 -6.09
CA PRO A 119 -7.82 -1.58 -6.18
C PRO A 119 -6.83 -0.42 -6.04
N GLU A 120 -6.96 0.56 -6.92
CA GLU A 120 -6.46 1.92 -6.75
C GLU A 120 -7.50 2.78 -6.00
N VAL A 121 -7.02 3.85 -5.36
CA VAL A 121 -7.89 4.93 -4.86
C VAL A 121 -7.92 6.05 -5.90
N VAL A 122 -9.10 6.35 -6.42
CA VAL A 122 -9.36 7.48 -7.31
C VAL A 122 -9.92 8.63 -6.51
N LEU A 123 -9.34 9.82 -6.67
CA LEU A 123 -9.72 11.01 -5.93
C LEU A 123 -10.08 12.13 -6.90
N LEU A 124 -11.28 12.69 -6.76
CA LEU A 124 -11.66 13.96 -7.37
C LEU A 124 -11.51 15.05 -6.30
N TYR A 125 -10.72 16.07 -6.59
CA TYR A 125 -10.50 17.21 -5.70
C TYR A 125 -10.54 18.53 -6.46
N THR A 126 -10.80 19.62 -5.75
CA THR A 126 -10.95 20.96 -6.35
C THR A 126 -10.01 21.93 -5.67
N LEU A 127 -9.29 22.72 -6.48
CA LEU A 127 -8.45 23.81 -6.01
C LEU A 127 -9.09 25.14 -6.42
N GLU A 128 -9.13 26.08 -5.50
CA GLU A 128 -9.71 27.42 -5.67
C GLU A 128 -8.64 28.48 -5.44
N GLY A 129 -8.80 29.65 -6.05
CA GLY A 129 -7.93 30.79 -5.73
C GLY A 129 -6.60 30.81 -6.47
N GLN A 130 -6.37 29.89 -7.42
CA GLN A 130 -5.13 29.81 -8.17
C GLN A 130 -4.81 31.15 -8.86
N GLY A 131 -3.59 31.65 -8.68
CA GLY A 131 -3.14 32.95 -9.20
C GLY A 131 -3.89 34.16 -8.62
N GLY A 132 -4.53 34.01 -7.46
CA GLY A 132 -5.37 35.04 -6.85
C GLY A 132 -6.72 35.25 -7.56
N SER A 133 -7.13 34.31 -8.40
CA SER A 133 -8.43 34.36 -9.10
C SER A 133 -9.59 33.94 -8.19
N ASN A 134 -10.82 34.16 -8.64
CA ASN A 134 -12.03 33.57 -8.05
C ASN A 134 -12.41 32.23 -8.72
N GLY A 135 -11.52 31.67 -9.54
CA GLY A 135 -11.76 30.45 -10.27
C GLY A 135 -11.52 29.21 -9.42
N ALA A 136 -12.12 28.10 -9.87
CA ALA A 136 -11.87 26.76 -9.37
C ALA A 136 -11.41 25.85 -10.52
N GLY A 137 -10.51 24.93 -10.21
CA GLY A 137 -10.10 23.83 -11.09
C GLY A 137 -10.30 22.51 -10.36
N SER A 138 -10.87 21.52 -11.03
CA SER A 138 -11.03 20.17 -10.49
C SER A 138 -10.05 19.21 -11.15
N TYR A 139 -9.60 18.23 -10.39
CA TYR A 139 -8.52 17.33 -10.76
C TYR A 139 -8.85 15.90 -10.33
N LEU A 140 -8.40 14.93 -11.14
CA LEU A 140 -8.34 13.54 -10.75
C LEU A 140 -6.94 13.18 -10.27
N ALA A 141 -6.88 12.35 -9.23
CA ALA A 141 -5.68 11.69 -8.76
C ALA A 141 -5.93 10.18 -8.65
N ALA A 142 -4.92 9.37 -8.98
CA ALA A 142 -4.89 7.94 -8.70
C ALA A 142 -3.80 7.64 -7.67
N PHE A 143 -4.13 6.85 -6.66
CA PHE A 143 -3.19 6.30 -5.70
C PHE A 143 -3.15 4.79 -5.84
N GLN A 144 -1.96 4.24 -5.86
CA GLN A 144 -1.74 2.79 -5.90
C GLN A 144 -1.11 2.32 -4.61
N ARG A 145 -1.41 1.07 -4.24
CA ARG A 145 -0.84 0.44 -3.05
C ARG A 145 0.45 -0.30 -3.40
N GLU A 146 1.55 0.05 -2.74
CA GLU A 146 2.84 -0.62 -2.90
C GLU A 146 2.89 -1.96 -2.14
N GLU A 147 3.94 -2.75 -2.41
CA GLU A 147 4.31 -3.87 -1.54
C GLU A 147 4.57 -3.35 -0.11
N GLY A 148 3.82 -3.86 0.86
CA GLY A 148 3.81 -3.33 2.23
C GLY A 148 2.53 -2.57 2.59
N GLY A 149 1.64 -2.32 1.62
CA GLY A 149 0.29 -1.81 1.88
C GLY A 149 0.17 -0.29 1.92
N GLN A 150 1.25 0.46 1.71
CA GLN A 150 1.23 1.92 1.70
C GLN A 150 0.69 2.46 0.37
N LEU A 151 -0.21 3.45 0.42
CA LEU A 151 -0.58 4.21 -0.78
C LEU A 151 0.55 5.14 -1.25
N HIS A 152 0.61 5.38 -2.55
CA HIS A 152 1.40 6.45 -3.15
C HIS A 152 0.65 7.04 -4.35
N LEU A 153 0.81 8.33 -4.58
CA LEU A 153 0.23 9.03 -5.72
C LEU A 153 0.94 8.59 -7.01
N ILE A 154 0.20 8.04 -7.97
CA ILE A 154 0.76 7.56 -9.25
C ILE A 154 0.46 8.48 -10.43
N GLY A 155 -0.61 9.27 -10.39
CA GLY A 155 -0.89 10.20 -11.47
C GLY A 155 -2.00 11.19 -11.16
N THR A 156 -1.89 12.40 -11.73
CA THR A 156 -2.92 13.45 -11.65
C THR A 156 -3.26 13.99 -13.03
N THR A 157 -4.47 14.54 -13.19
CA THR A 157 -4.86 15.31 -14.38
C THR A 157 -5.89 16.37 -14.00
N SER A 158 -5.91 17.49 -14.73
CA SER A 158 -7.06 18.40 -14.69
C SER A 158 -8.25 17.76 -15.40
N VAL A 159 -9.44 17.94 -14.84
CA VAL A 159 -10.71 17.46 -15.43
C VAL A 159 -11.73 18.57 -15.62
N ALA A 160 -11.61 19.69 -14.91
CA ALA A 160 -12.49 20.84 -15.05
C ALA A 160 -11.78 22.15 -14.70
N GLY A 161 -12.28 23.24 -15.27
CA GLY A 161 -11.87 24.62 -14.99
C GLY A 161 -12.60 25.59 -15.91
N LEU A 162 -12.34 26.90 -15.74
CA LEU A 162 -12.87 27.95 -16.63
C LEU A 162 -14.40 27.94 -16.79
N GLY A 163 -15.13 27.80 -15.69
CA GLY A 163 -16.61 27.78 -15.70
C GLY A 163 -17.21 26.38 -15.87
N VAL A 164 -16.39 25.34 -16.00
CA VAL A 164 -16.81 23.94 -15.87
C VAL A 164 -16.56 23.47 -14.43
N ALA A 165 -17.54 22.77 -13.84
CA ALA A 165 -17.43 22.24 -12.48
C ALA A 165 -17.54 20.71 -12.46
N ALA A 166 -16.68 20.02 -11.73
CA ALA A 166 -16.83 18.58 -11.51
C ALA A 166 -17.72 18.32 -10.28
N GLN A 167 -18.75 17.49 -10.45
CA GLN A 167 -19.76 17.19 -9.42
C GLN A 167 -19.80 15.73 -8.97
N GLY A 168 -19.33 14.81 -9.82
CA GLY A 168 -19.47 13.37 -9.59
C GLY A 168 -18.19 12.63 -9.93
N LEU A 169 -17.97 11.53 -9.21
CA LEU A 169 -16.94 10.56 -9.51
C LEU A 169 -17.54 9.17 -9.30
N ARG A 170 -17.43 8.32 -10.32
CA ARG A 170 -17.68 6.88 -10.25
C ARG A 170 -16.64 6.15 -11.10
N VAL A 171 -16.46 4.87 -10.87
CA VAL A 171 -15.59 4.02 -11.70
C VAL A 171 -16.41 2.83 -12.18
N GLU A 172 -16.40 2.60 -13.49
CA GLU A 172 -17.11 1.50 -14.16
C GLU A 172 -16.12 0.84 -15.14
N ASP A 173 -15.96 -0.48 -15.05
CA ASP A 173 -15.08 -1.27 -15.93
C ASP A 173 -13.66 -0.68 -16.10
N GLY A 174 -13.05 -0.23 -15.00
CA GLY A 174 -11.70 0.36 -14.98
C GLY A 174 -11.63 1.80 -15.54
N THR A 175 -12.76 2.40 -15.89
CA THR A 175 -12.86 3.77 -16.40
C THR A 175 -13.42 4.68 -15.32
N ALA A 176 -12.72 5.79 -15.04
CA ALA A 176 -13.23 6.83 -14.17
C ALA A 176 -14.18 7.75 -14.94
N HIS A 177 -15.42 7.84 -14.47
CA HIS A 177 -16.44 8.73 -15.00
C HIS A 177 -16.60 9.93 -14.07
N VAL A 178 -16.36 11.12 -14.61
CA VAL A 178 -16.50 12.40 -13.91
C VAL A 178 -17.72 13.10 -14.46
N THR A 179 -18.71 13.33 -13.60
CA THR A 179 -19.86 14.16 -13.96
C THR A 179 -19.43 15.62 -13.92
N LEU A 180 -19.53 16.30 -15.05
CA LEU A 180 -19.21 17.71 -15.24
C LEU A 180 -20.49 18.53 -15.39
N LEU A 181 -20.48 19.76 -14.89
CA LEU A 181 -21.40 20.81 -15.31
C LEU A 181 -20.67 21.76 -16.24
N VAL A 182 -21.17 21.90 -17.46
CA VAL A 182 -20.67 22.84 -18.46
C VAL A 182 -21.66 23.99 -18.69
N PRO A 183 -21.19 25.18 -19.09
CA PRO A 183 -22.09 26.29 -19.43
C PRO A 183 -22.99 25.95 -20.61
N GLY A 184 -24.30 26.10 -20.42
CA GLY A 184 -25.31 26.11 -21.47
C GLY A 184 -25.38 27.46 -22.19
N PRO A 185 -26.10 27.53 -23.33
CA PRO A 185 -26.21 28.75 -24.13
C PRO A 185 -26.94 29.90 -23.41
N ASP A 186 -27.79 29.57 -22.44
CA ASP A 186 -28.57 30.53 -21.66
C ASP A 186 -28.05 30.69 -20.22
N ASP A 187 -26.95 30.02 -19.88
CA ASP A 187 -26.36 30.10 -18.55
C ASP A 187 -25.57 31.40 -18.35
N PRO A 188 -25.66 32.04 -17.18
CA PRO A 188 -24.67 33.01 -16.76
C PRO A 188 -23.29 32.35 -16.65
N ASP A 189 -22.21 33.09 -16.96
CA ASP A 189 -20.83 32.58 -16.94
C ASP A 189 -20.40 31.92 -15.61
N CYS A 190 -21.06 32.26 -14.50
CA CYS A 190 -20.79 31.71 -13.17
C CYS A 190 -21.39 30.33 -12.90
N CYS A 191 -22.34 29.91 -13.72
CA CYS A 191 -23.44 29.10 -13.25
C CYS A 191 -23.80 28.03 -14.29
N PRO A 192 -22.88 27.07 -14.56
CA PRO A 192 -23.10 26.01 -15.54
C PRO A 192 -24.25 25.10 -15.09
N SER A 193 -25.07 24.64 -16.05
CA SER A 193 -26.25 23.82 -15.78
C SER A 193 -26.35 22.54 -16.62
N VAL A 194 -25.52 22.38 -17.65
CA VAL A 194 -25.57 21.21 -18.53
C VAL A 194 -24.67 20.11 -17.98
N GLU A 195 -25.26 18.94 -17.68
CA GLU A 195 -24.50 17.77 -17.24
C GLU A 195 -23.84 17.06 -18.43
N GLU A 196 -22.54 16.77 -18.28
CA GLU A 196 -21.77 15.91 -19.17
C GLU A 196 -21.05 14.81 -18.37
N ASP A 197 -20.75 13.70 -19.04
CA ASP A 197 -19.99 12.58 -18.46
C ASP A 197 -18.63 12.49 -19.15
N ALA A 198 -17.57 12.89 -18.44
CA ALA A 198 -16.20 12.81 -18.95
C ALA A 198 -15.54 11.52 -18.47
N MET A 199 -15.05 10.72 -19.42
CA MET A 199 -14.45 9.42 -19.17
C MET A 199 -12.93 9.50 -19.19
N TYR A 200 -12.27 8.86 -18.22
CA TYR A 200 -10.82 8.81 -18.08
C TYR A 200 -10.34 7.40 -17.81
N VAL A 201 -9.28 6.99 -18.50
CA VAL A 201 -8.58 5.72 -18.24
C VAL A 201 -7.18 6.00 -17.71
N LEU A 202 -6.72 5.16 -16.79
CA LEU A 202 -5.37 5.22 -16.26
C LEU A 202 -4.49 4.21 -17.02
N HIS A 203 -3.46 4.69 -17.72
CA HIS A 203 -2.55 3.83 -18.46
C HIS A 203 -1.10 4.25 -18.22
N GLY A 204 -0.28 3.35 -17.66
CA GLY A 204 1.12 3.63 -17.36
C GLY A 204 1.30 4.87 -16.46
N ASN A 205 0.49 4.95 -15.40
CA ASN A 205 0.48 6.05 -14.42
C ASN A 205 0.12 7.42 -15.00
N LYS A 206 -0.55 7.44 -16.17
CA LYS A 206 -1.09 8.65 -16.79
C LYS A 206 -2.59 8.50 -17.02
N TRP A 207 -3.31 9.56 -16.68
CA TRP A 207 -4.70 9.70 -17.06
C TRP A 207 -4.81 10.09 -18.53
N LEU A 208 -5.71 9.42 -19.25
CA LEU A 208 -6.07 9.72 -20.62
C LEU A 208 -7.57 9.94 -20.68
N GLN A 209 -8.00 11.10 -21.16
CA GLN A 209 -9.41 11.35 -21.42
C GLN A 209 -9.85 10.56 -22.65
N VAL A 210 -10.93 9.80 -22.52
CA VAL A 210 -11.57 9.12 -23.63
C VAL A 210 -12.38 10.16 -24.39
N GLN A 211 -12.02 10.40 -25.66
CA GLN A 211 -12.84 11.25 -26.52
C GLN A 211 -14.11 10.50 -26.90
N ALA A 212 -15.26 11.15 -26.76
CA ALA A 212 -16.48 10.65 -27.37
C ALA A 212 -16.24 10.52 -28.88
N GLN A 213 -16.49 9.33 -29.44
CA GLN A 213 -16.48 9.18 -30.89
C GLN A 213 -17.66 9.99 -31.45
N PRO A 214 -17.43 10.85 -32.46
CA PRO A 214 -18.48 11.68 -33.06
C PRO A 214 -19.56 10.86 -33.77
#